data_AF-A0A2G9U056-F1
#
_entry.id   AF-A0A2G9U056-F1
#
_cell.length_a   1.000
_cell.length_b   1.000
_cell.length_c   1.000
_cell.angle_alpha   90.00
_cell.angle_beta   90.00
_cell.angle_gamma   90.00
#
_symmetry.space_group_name_H-M   'P 1'
#
loop_
_entity.id
_entity.type
_entity.pdbx_description
1 polymer ?
#
loop_
_entity_poly.entity_id
_entity_poly.type
_entity_poly.pdbx_seq_one_letter_code
_entity_poly.pdbx_strand_id
1 'polypeptide(L)'
;MFEVPATSTAWMRWSVDVVALRFQKRIFEKFRVYYKRKEQANKRKGGPKPPVFCYICGRQYGSHSIVIHEPKCLEKWHIENKKLPKSQRRSEPKRPEVVLDENGEVNVEATNEVRWDNAQNLLVQCENCGRRFA
;
A
#
# COMPACT_ATOMS: atom_id res chain seq x y z
N MET A 1 -47.34 39.20 -65.31
CA MET A 1 -47.00 38.21 -66.34
C MET A 1 -45.51 38.38 -66.60
N PHE A 2 -44.58 37.55 -66.16
CA PHE A 2 -44.58 36.11 -65.91
C PHE A 2 -43.60 35.84 -64.74
N GLU A 3 -44.08 35.18 -63.68
CA GLU A 3 -43.75 33.80 -63.32
C GLU A 3 -42.33 33.60 -62.75
N VAL A 4 -42.30 33.18 -61.48
CA VAL A 4 -41.15 32.56 -60.83
C VAL A 4 -41.15 31.08 -61.19
N PRO A 5 -39.98 30.44 -61.35
CA PRO A 5 -39.81 29.15 -60.74
C PRO A 5 -38.58 29.11 -59.84
N ALA A 6 -38.85 28.71 -58.60
CA ALA A 6 -37.87 28.21 -57.66
C ALA A 6 -37.27 26.89 -58.17
N THR A 7 -35.96 26.86 -58.38
CA THR A 7 -35.17 25.62 -58.46
C THR A 7 -33.87 25.88 -57.70
N SER A 8 -33.80 25.40 -56.45
CA SER A 8 -33.12 24.15 -56.11
C SER A 8 -31.61 24.20 -56.35
N THR A 9 -30.84 24.50 -55.31
CA THR A 9 -29.55 23.83 -55.02
C THR A 9 -29.28 23.89 -53.51
N ALA A 10 -30.21 23.37 -52.72
CA ALA A 10 -29.90 22.84 -51.40
C ALA A 10 -29.60 21.34 -51.54
N TRP A 11 -28.40 20.99 -52.02
CA TRP A 11 -27.92 19.61 -51.94
C TRP A 11 -26.44 19.58 -51.57
N MET A 12 -26.19 18.95 -50.42
CA MET A 12 -24.94 18.30 -49.99
C MET A 12 -23.84 19.18 -49.38
N ARG A 13 -24.25 19.79 -48.27
CA ARG A 13 -23.55 19.69 -46.98
C ARG A 13 -22.75 18.35 -46.84
N TRP A 14 -21.43 18.42 -46.93
CA TRP A 14 -20.45 17.54 -46.26
C TRP A 14 -20.63 16.02 -46.41
N SER A 15 -20.20 15.45 -47.53
CA SER A 15 -19.66 14.07 -47.54
C SER A 15 -18.17 14.10 -47.22
N VAL A 16 -17.81 14.36 -45.96
CA VAL A 16 -16.52 13.93 -45.42
C VAL A 16 -16.74 12.57 -44.78
N ASP A 17 -16.52 11.54 -45.60
CA ASP A 17 -16.14 10.18 -45.25
C ASP A 17 -16.43 9.73 -43.81
N VAL A 18 -17.64 9.22 -43.59
CA VAL A 18 -18.02 8.52 -42.35
C VAL A 18 -17.01 7.40 -42.04
N VAL A 19 -16.38 6.79 -43.06
CA VAL A 19 -15.30 5.80 -42.93
C VAL A 19 -14.00 6.41 -42.39
N ALA A 20 -13.58 7.59 -42.89
CA ALA A 20 -12.38 8.28 -42.41
C ALA A 20 -12.57 8.82 -40.98
N LEU A 21 -13.75 9.35 -40.65
CA LEU A 21 -14.10 9.74 -39.28
C LEU A 21 -14.19 8.53 -38.33
N ARG A 22 -14.68 7.37 -38.80
CA ARG A 22 -14.71 6.12 -38.02
C ARG A 22 -13.30 5.55 -37.82
N PHE A 23 -12.42 5.69 -38.81
CA PHE A 23 -11.00 5.34 -38.71
C PHE A 23 -10.24 6.26 -37.74
N GLN A 24 -10.42 7.58 -37.83
CA GLN A 24 -9.85 8.56 -36.91
C GLN A 24 -10.36 8.35 -35.46
N LYS A 25 -11.66 8.08 -35.26
CA LYS A 25 -12.22 7.71 -33.94
C LYS A 25 -11.58 6.45 -33.38
N ARG A 26 -11.32 5.44 -34.23
CA ARG A 26 -10.69 4.17 -33.80
C ARG A 26 -9.23 4.37 -33.40
N ILE A 27 -8.50 5.26 -34.08
CA ILE A 27 -7.13 5.63 -33.71
C ILE A 27 -7.12 6.39 -32.38
N PHE A 28 -7.99 7.40 -32.24
CA PHE A 28 -8.09 8.19 -31.01
C PHE A 28 -8.46 7.33 -29.79
N GLU A 29 -9.38 6.37 -29.95
CA GLU A 29 -9.74 5.44 -28.88
C GLU A 29 -8.58 4.50 -28.53
N LYS A 30 -7.81 4.02 -29.51
CA LYS A 30 -6.58 3.24 -29.25
C LYS A 30 -5.55 4.05 -28.47
N PHE A 31 -5.32 5.31 -28.83
CA PHE A 31 -4.44 6.21 -28.09
C PHE A 31 -4.95 6.45 -26.66
N ARG A 32 -6.25 6.70 -26.49
CA ARG A 32 -6.88 6.87 -25.17
C ARG A 32 -6.66 5.66 -24.28
N VAL A 33 -6.91 4.46 -24.80
CA VAL A 33 -6.69 3.19 -24.09
C VAL A 33 -5.21 3.00 -23.76
N TYR A 34 -4.32 3.28 -24.71
CA TYR A 34 -2.87 3.20 -24.52
C TYR A 34 -2.39 4.11 -23.39
N TYR A 35 -2.74 5.40 -23.42
CA TYR A 35 -2.32 6.37 -22.42
C TYR A 35 -2.92 6.08 -21.04
N LYS A 36 -4.19 5.66 -20.96
CA LYS A 36 -4.81 5.23 -19.70
C LYS A 36 -4.10 4.03 -19.07
N ARG A 37 -3.69 3.04 -19.88
CA ARG A 37 -2.90 1.89 -19.40
C ARG A 37 -1.50 2.30 -18.95
N LYS A 38 -0.85 3.22 -19.66
CA LYS A 38 0.49 3.74 -19.31
C LYS A 38 0.45 4.52 -17.99
N GLU A 39 -0.58 5.32 -17.77
CA GLU A 39 -0.81 6.04 -16.50
C GLU A 39 -1.02 5.07 -15.33
N GLN A 40 -1.87 4.05 -15.50
CA GLN A 40 -2.08 3.00 -14.50
C GLN A 40 -0.80 2.21 -14.20
N ALA A 41 0.00 1.90 -15.22
CA ALA A 41 1.28 1.25 -15.05
C ALA A 41 2.27 2.14 -14.28
N ASN A 42 2.32 3.44 -14.57
CA ASN A 42 3.16 4.39 -13.84
C ASN A 42 2.75 4.51 -12.36
N LYS A 43 1.44 4.50 -12.04
CA LYS A 43 0.96 4.48 -10.65
C LYS A 43 1.42 3.24 -9.86
N ARG A 44 1.70 2.13 -10.55
CA ARG A 44 2.19 0.88 -9.93
C ARG A 44 3.71 0.82 -9.79
N LYS A 45 4.47 1.78 -10.37
CA LYS A 45 5.94 1.82 -10.28
C LYS A 45 6.44 2.42 -8.95
N GLY A 46 5.86 2.00 -7.83
CA GLY A 46 6.46 2.23 -6.52
C GLY A 46 7.56 1.18 -6.28
N GLY A 47 8.68 1.60 -5.69
CA GLY A 47 9.72 0.67 -5.25
C GLY A 47 9.20 -0.30 -4.16
N PRO A 48 10.00 -1.30 -3.77
CA PRO A 48 9.68 -2.17 -2.64
C PRO A 48 9.33 -1.32 -1.40
N LYS A 49 8.19 -1.60 -0.77
CA LYS A 49 7.81 -0.93 0.48
C LYS A 49 8.76 -1.39 1.60
N PRO A 50 9.15 -0.51 2.54
CA PRO A 50 9.98 -0.91 3.67
C PRO A 50 9.29 -2.00 4.50
N PRO A 51 10.06 -2.95 5.08
CA PRO A 51 9.51 -3.94 5.99
C PRO A 51 9.06 -3.27 7.29
N VAL A 52 8.18 -3.94 8.04
CA VAL A 52 7.74 -3.53 9.38
C VAL A 52 8.11 -4.60 10.38
N PHE A 53 8.73 -4.20 11.48
CA PHE A 53 9.11 -5.13 12.55
C PHE A 53 7.95 -5.38 13.53
N CYS A 54 7.81 -6.63 13.95
CA CYS A 54 6.93 -6.99 15.07
C CYS A 54 7.56 -6.54 16.39
N TYR A 55 6.85 -5.71 17.16
CA TYR A 55 7.34 -5.18 18.43
C TYR A 55 7.49 -6.25 19.53
N ILE A 56 6.92 -7.44 19.34
CA ILE A 56 6.98 -8.54 20.32
C ILE A 56 8.15 -9.49 20.02
N CYS A 57 8.28 -9.91 18.75
CA CYS A 57 9.25 -10.96 18.37
C CYS A 57 10.38 -10.51 17.43
N GLY A 58 10.37 -9.24 17.01
CA GLY A 58 11.43 -8.67 16.18
C GLY A 58 11.47 -9.18 14.73
N ARG A 59 10.54 -10.02 14.29
CA ARG A 59 10.52 -10.49 12.89
C ARG A 59 10.01 -9.43 11.92
N GLN A 60 10.53 -9.46 10.70
CA GLN A 60 10.14 -8.56 9.60
C GLN A 60 8.89 -9.08 8.88
N TYR A 61 7.97 -8.16 8.60
CA TYR A 61 6.72 -8.43 7.88
C TYR A 61 6.46 -7.32 6.86
N GLY A 62 5.53 -7.57 5.94
CA GLY A 62 4.97 -6.52 5.08
C GLY A 62 3.88 -5.74 5.82
N SER A 63 3.56 -4.54 5.34
CA SER A 63 2.57 -3.64 5.94
C SER A 63 1.18 -4.28 6.14
N HIS A 64 0.79 -5.22 5.28
CA HIS A 64 -0.47 -5.95 5.42
C HIS A 64 -0.37 -7.17 6.33
N SER A 65 0.76 -7.87 6.30
CA SER A 65 0.92 -9.10 7.10
C SER A 65 1.18 -8.81 8.58
N ILE A 66 1.78 -7.65 8.92
CA ILE A 66 2.01 -7.25 10.31
C ILE A 66 0.70 -7.11 11.10
N VAL A 67 -0.35 -6.57 10.48
CA VAL A 67 -1.68 -6.38 11.10
C VAL A 67 -2.29 -7.71 11.55
N ILE A 68 -2.04 -8.77 10.79
CA ILE A 68 -2.53 -10.13 11.09
C ILE A 68 -1.57 -10.84 12.06
N HIS A 69 -0.27 -10.54 11.96
CA HIS A 69 0.76 -11.19 12.76
C HIS A 69 0.75 -10.72 14.22
N GLU A 70 0.73 -9.41 14.49
CA GLU A 70 0.80 -8.84 15.84
C GLU A 70 -0.21 -9.47 16.83
N PRO A 71 -1.52 -9.56 16.54
CA PRO A 71 -2.48 -10.15 17.47
C PRO A 71 -2.21 -11.64 17.72
N LYS A 72 -1.82 -12.40 16.69
CA LYS A 72 -1.45 -13.82 16.84
C LYS A 72 -0.16 -14.00 17.64
N CYS A 73 0.79 -13.08 17.48
CA CYS A 73 2.04 -13.08 18.24
C CYS A 73 1.79 -12.79 19.72
N LEU A 74 0.90 -11.84 20.01
CA LEU A 74 0.48 -11.50 21.37
C LEU A 74 -0.27 -12.64 22.06
N GLU A 75 -1.17 -13.31 21.34
CA GLU A 75 -1.85 -14.51 21.85
C GLU A 75 -0.86 -15.62 22.24
N LYS A 76 0.12 -15.91 21.36
CA LYS A 76 1.18 -16.87 21.67
C LYS A 76 1.97 -16.45 22.91
N TRP A 77 2.32 -15.16 23.02
CA TRP A 77 3.03 -14.64 24.18
C TRP A 77 2.23 -14.86 25.47
N HIS A 78 0.92 -14.60 25.47
CA HIS A 78 0.04 -14.84 26.61
C HIS A 78 -0.01 -16.31 27.01
N ILE A 79 -0.05 -17.23 26.05
CA ILE A 79 -0.03 -18.68 26.30
C ILE A 79 1.27 -19.08 27.00
N GLU A 80 2.42 -18.68 26.45
CA GLU A 80 3.72 -19.01 27.05
C GLU A 80 3.90 -18.36 28.43
N ASN A 81 3.48 -17.10 28.60
CA ASN A 81 3.56 -16.41 29.87
C ASN A 81 2.66 -17.04 30.95
N LYS A 82 1.49 -17.58 30.58
CA LYS A 82 0.59 -18.28 31.51
C LYS A 82 1.15 -19.60 32.03
N LYS A 83 1.98 -20.29 31.23
CA LYS A 83 2.67 -21.52 31.64
C LYS A 83 3.70 -21.29 32.74
N LEU A 84 4.22 -20.05 32.86
CA LEU A 84 5.18 -19.71 33.90
C LEU A 84 4.50 -19.58 35.28
N PRO A 85 5.22 -19.93 36.37
CA PRO A 85 4.81 -19.62 37.73
C PRO A 85 4.47 -18.14 37.89
N LYS A 86 3.50 -17.79 38.75
CA LYS A 86 3.02 -16.40 38.92
C LYS A 86 4.14 -15.39 39.16
N SER A 87 5.20 -15.79 39.87
CA SER A 87 6.37 -14.96 40.16
C SER A 87 7.27 -14.68 38.95
N GLN A 88 7.24 -15.54 37.93
CA GLN A 88 8.06 -15.44 36.72
C GLN A 88 7.27 -14.88 35.51
N ARG A 89 5.98 -14.59 35.70
CA ARG A 89 5.15 -14.00 34.63
C ARG A 89 5.60 -12.57 34.38
N ARG A 90 5.77 -12.25 33.10
CA ARG A 90 6.15 -10.93 32.62
C ARG A 90 4.91 -10.08 32.36
N SER A 91 5.09 -8.76 32.38
CA SER A 91 4.06 -7.80 31.97
C SER A 91 3.83 -7.86 30.47
N GLU A 92 2.61 -7.56 30.04
CA GLU A 92 2.23 -7.58 28.63
C GLU A 92 3.05 -6.58 27.79
N PRO A 93 3.55 -6.99 26.61
CA PRO A 93 4.20 -6.10 25.66
C PRO A 93 3.25 -5.00 25.19
N LYS A 94 3.65 -3.74 25.40
CA LYS A 94 2.89 -2.58 24.90
C LYS A 94 3.34 -2.24 23.49
N ARG A 95 2.37 -1.98 22.61
CA ARG A 95 2.66 -1.49 21.25
C ARG A 95 3.27 -0.08 21.37
N PRO A 96 4.47 0.16 20.81
CA PRO A 96 5.07 1.48 20.81
C PRO A 96 4.28 2.46 19.94
N GLU A 97 4.39 3.74 20.27
CA GLU A 97 3.80 4.83 19.49
C GLU A 97 4.50 5.01 18.15
N VAL A 98 3.80 5.60 17.19
CA VAL A 98 4.37 5.97 15.89
C VAL A 98 5.21 7.23 16.06
N VAL A 99 6.41 7.25 15.46
CA VAL A 99 7.27 8.42 15.47
C VAL A 99 6.83 9.33 14.32
N LEU A 100 6.56 10.59 14.65
CA LEU A 100 6.23 11.63 13.68
C LEU A 100 7.50 12.43 13.34
N ASP A 101 7.62 12.87 12.09
CA ASP A 101 8.67 13.79 11.66
C ASP A 101 8.33 15.25 12.01
N GLU A 102 9.21 16.18 11.62
CA GLU A 102 9.02 17.62 11.82
C GLU A 102 7.77 18.19 11.13
N ASN A 103 7.27 17.50 10.10
CA ASN A 103 6.06 17.87 9.36
C ASN A 103 4.79 17.22 9.92
N GLY A 104 4.91 16.39 10.96
CA GLY A 104 3.81 15.62 11.52
C GLY A 104 3.43 14.38 10.70
N GLU A 105 4.24 13.99 9.72
CA GLU A 105 4.07 12.76 8.95
C GLU A 105 4.70 11.57 9.68
N VAL A 106 4.21 10.36 9.43
CA VAL A 106 4.75 9.16 10.09
C VAL A 106 6.13 8.83 9.50
N ASN A 107 7.16 8.91 10.34
CA ASN A 107 8.50 8.45 10.01
C ASN A 107 8.55 6.92 10.15
N VAL A 108 8.51 6.22 9.02
CA VAL A 108 8.42 4.75 8.96
C VAL A 108 9.68 4.10 9.52
N GLU A 109 10.86 4.61 9.15
CA GLU A 109 12.15 4.12 9.60
C GLU A 109 12.31 4.28 11.12
N ALA A 110 12.08 5.48 11.65
CA ALA A 110 12.17 5.72 13.10
C ALA A 110 11.14 4.89 13.88
N THR A 111 9.91 4.75 13.36
CA THR A 111 8.90 3.87 13.97
C THR A 111 9.35 2.41 13.97
N ASN A 112 10.02 1.97 12.91
CA ASN A 112 10.57 0.61 12.82
C ASN A 112 11.70 0.36 13.82
N GLU A 113 12.56 1.34 14.05
CA GLU A 113 13.61 1.27 15.07
C GLU A 113 13.00 1.12 16.47
N VAL A 114 12.02 1.95 16.83
CA VAL A 114 11.33 1.85 18.12
C VAL A 114 10.64 0.48 18.29
N ARG A 115 10.02 -0.05 17.22
CA ARG A 115 9.44 -1.40 17.23
C ARG A 115 10.50 -2.48 17.43
N TRP A 116 11.66 -2.35 16.77
CA TRP A 116 12.76 -3.28 16.91
C TRP A 116 13.33 -3.26 18.34
N ASP A 117 13.58 -2.08 18.89
CA ASP A 117 14.12 -1.92 20.25
C ASP A 117 13.17 -2.47 21.31
N ASN A 118 11.86 -2.27 21.15
CA ASN A 118 10.85 -2.88 22.01
C ASN A 118 11.00 -4.42 22.03
N ALA A 119 11.14 -5.03 20.85
CA ALA A 119 11.32 -6.47 20.75
C ALA A 119 12.64 -6.94 21.38
N GLN A 120 13.74 -6.19 21.20
CA GLN A 120 15.05 -6.51 21.79
C GLN A 120 15.03 -6.46 23.33
N ASN A 121 14.22 -5.58 23.91
CA ASN A 121 14.06 -5.47 25.36
C ASN A 121 13.19 -6.58 25.96
N LEU A 122 12.36 -7.24 25.16
CA LEU A 122 11.55 -8.38 25.59
C LEU A 122 12.31 -9.71 25.59
N LEU A 123 13.52 -9.74 25.03
CA LEU A 123 14.34 -10.95 24.99
C LEU A 123 14.81 -11.33 26.40
N VAL A 124 14.71 -12.62 26.73
CA VAL A 124 15.21 -13.12 28.02
C VAL A 124 16.71 -13.35 27.91
N GLN A 125 17.46 -12.79 28.86
CA GLN A 125 18.90 -13.02 28.97
C GLN A 125 19.16 -14.31 29.75
N CYS A 126 20.05 -15.15 29.24
CA CYS A 126 20.53 -16.32 29.95
C CYS A 126 21.51 -15.91 31.06
N GLU A 127 21.24 -16.32 32.29
CA GLU A 127 22.07 -16.01 33.47
C GLU A 127 23.46 -16.64 33.42
N ASN A 128 23.63 -17.75 32.69
CA ASN A 128 24.90 -18.48 32.63
C ASN A 128 25.88 -17.96 31.56
N CYS A 129 25.37 -17.45 30.43
CA CYS A 129 26.23 -17.02 29.32
C CYS A 129 25.92 -15.63 28.74
N GLY A 130 24.91 -14.94 29.27
CA GLY A 130 24.56 -13.58 28.86
C GLY A 130 23.88 -13.44 27.49
N ARG A 131 23.70 -14.53 26.73
CA ARG A 131 23.00 -14.52 25.44
C ARG A 131 21.51 -14.20 25.62
N ARG A 132 20.95 -13.43 24.69
CA ARG A 132 19.52 -13.09 24.61
C ARG A 132 18.80 -14.04 23.66
N PHE A 133 17.65 -14.55 24.07
CA PHE A 133 16.83 -15.46 23.28
C PHE A 133 15.45 -14.86 23.00
N ALA A 134 15.00 -15.03 21.76
CA ALA A 134 13.70 -14.58 21.25
C ALA A 134 12.60 -15.63 21.44
#